data_AF-A0A847Z312-F1
#
_entry.id   AF-A0A847Z312-F1
#
_cell.length_a   1.000
_cell.length_b   1.000
_cell.length_c   1.000
_cell.angle_alpha   90.00
_cell.angle_beta   90.00
_cell.angle_gamma   90.00
#
_symmetry.space_group_name_H-M   'P 1'
#
loop_
_entity.id
_entity.type
_entity.pdbx_description
1 polymer ?
#
loop_
_entity_poly.entity_id
_entity_poly.type
_entity_poly.pdbx_seq_one_letter_code
_entity_poly.pdbx_strand_id
1 'polypeptide(L)'
;MALVDLVMTGRYKDGGTSASGSVAIIQKVLNDSGLKNTLYPMSSVVEGDVDEVLAVVNKMRKALIDKGYDEINTQIRIIEKID
;
A
#
# COMPACT_ATOMS: atom_id res chain seq x y z
N MET A 1 11.83 4.99 -13.89
CA MET A 1 11.51 3.69 -13.27
C MET A 1 11.99 3.74 -11.84
N ALA A 2 11.07 3.63 -10.89
CA ALA A 2 11.35 3.75 -9.48
C ALA A 2 11.12 2.42 -8.75
N LEU A 3 11.83 2.24 -7.65
CA LEU A 3 11.53 1.26 -6.62
C LEU A 3 10.85 1.98 -5.47
N VAL A 4 9.64 1.54 -5.13
CA VAL A 4 8.84 2.14 -4.08
C VAL A 4 8.64 1.14 -2.96
N ASP A 5 9.20 1.43 -1.79
CA ASP A 5 8.95 0.69 -0.57
C ASP A 5 7.73 1.29 0.14
N LEU A 6 6.67 0.48 0.25
CA LEU A 6 5.37 0.89 0.73
C LEU A 6 5.02 0.14 2.02
N VAL A 7 4.67 0.91 3.05
CA VAL A 7 4.06 0.39 4.28
C VAL A 7 2.73 1.09 4.48
N MET A 8 1.64 0.32 4.52
CA MET A 8 0.30 0.86 4.75
C MET A 8 -0.46 -0.03 5.73
N THR A 9 -1.16 0.60 6.67
CA THR A 9 -2.05 -0.08 7.63
C THR A 9 -3.31 0.74 7.83
N GLY A 10 -4.42 0.04 8.07
CA GLY A 10 -5.69 0.64 8.46
C GLY A 10 -6.05 0.22 9.88
N ARG A 11 -6.67 1.13 10.65
CA ARG A 11 -7.19 0.86 11.99
C ARG A 11 -8.65 1.29 12.12
N TYR A 12 -9.42 0.49 12.86
CA TYR A 12 -10.73 0.88 13.36
C TYR A 12 -10.57 1.58 14.70
N LYS A 13 -11.44 2.55 14.98
CA LYS A 13 -11.42 3.35 16.22
C LYS A 13 -11.54 2.48 17.48
N ASP A 14 -12.42 1.49 17.45
CA ASP A 14 -12.65 0.54 18.56
C ASP A 14 -12.02 -0.84 18.26
N GLY A 15 -11.08 -0.90 17.32
CA GLY A 15 -10.42 -2.12 16.89
C GLY A 15 -9.27 -2.56 17.81
N GLY A 16 -8.98 -3.87 17.81
CA GLY A 16 -7.77 -4.41 18.44
C GLY A 16 -6.49 -4.07 17.66
N THR A 17 -5.35 -4.60 18.11
CA THR A 17 -4.02 -4.34 17.51
C THR A 17 -3.75 -5.09 16.20
N SER A 18 -4.69 -5.89 15.71
CA SER A 18 -4.52 -6.71 14.51
C SER A 18 -4.61 -5.86 13.24
N ALA A 19 -3.53 -5.86 12.43
CA ALA A 19 -3.48 -5.15 11.16
C ALA A 19 -3.72 -6.06 9.93
N SER A 20 -3.74 -7.38 10.11
CA SER A 20 -3.70 -8.36 9.00
C SER A 20 -4.85 -8.22 8.01
N GLY A 21 -6.04 -7.83 8.49
CA GLY A 21 -7.19 -7.57 7.60
C GLY A 21 -6.94 -6.39 6.64
N SER A 22 -6.35 -5.31 7.13
CA SER A 22 -6.02 -4.15 6.29
C SER A 22 -4.92 -4.50 5.28
N VAL A 23 -3.89 -5.23 5.72
CA VAL A 23 -2.78 -5.68 4.87
C VAL A 23 -3.29 -6.58 3.73
N ALA A 24 -4.21 -7.50 4.02
CA ALA A 24 -4.79 -8.37 2.99
C ALA A 24 -5.56 -7.58 1.91
N ILE A 25 -6.31 -6.55 2.30
CA ILE A 25 -7.02 -5.67 1.36
C ILE A 25 -6.03 -4.90 0.48
N ILE A 26 -5.00 -4.31 1.10
CA ILE A 26 -3.96 -3.55 0.41
C ILE A 26 -3.22 -4.44 -0.60
N GLN A 27 -2.76 -5.61 -0.17
CA GLN A 27 -2.02 -6.54 -1.03
C GLN A 27 -2.87 -7.03 -2.20
N LYS A 28 -4.19 -7.21 -1.99
CA LYS A 28 -5.10 -7.55 -3.08
C LYS A 28 -5.14 -6.45 -4.15
N VAL A 29 -5.31 -5.18 -3.75
CA VAL A 29 -5.29 -4.05 -4.69
C VAL A 29 -3.96 -3.95 -5.42
N LEU A 30 -2.84 -4.22 -4.74
CA LEU A 30 -1.52 -4.23 -5.36
C LEU A 30 -1.37 -5.34 -6.40
N ASN A 31 -1.76 -6.58 -6.07
CA ASN A 31 -1.71 -7.70 -7.00
C ASN A 31 -2.61 -7.47 -8.23
N ASP A 32 -3.81 -6.91 -8.01
CA ASP A 32 -4.76 -6.60 -9.07
C ASP A 32 -4.32 -5.41 -9.95
N SER A 33 -3.27 -4.66 -9.55
CA SER A 33 -2.76 -3.51 -10.32
C SER A 33 -1.92 -3.90 -11.53
N GLY A 34 -1.37 -5.12 -11.56
CA GLY A 34 -0.42 -5.57 -12.58
C GLY A 34 1.01 -5.02 -12.40
N LEU A 35 1.26 -4.16 -11.42
CA LEU A 35 2.61 -3.71 -11.10
C LEU A 35 3.42 -4.85 -10.48
N LYS A 36 4.68 -4.98 -10.90
CA LYS A 36 5.60 -5.93 -10.29
C LYS A 36 5.81 -5.53 -8.83
N ASN A 37 5.53 -6.47 -7.93
CA ASN A 37 5.64 -6.23 -6.51
C ASN A 37 6.09 -7.48 -5.75
N THR A 38 6.72 -7.27 -4.60
CA THR A 38 7.09 -8.33 -3.66
C THR A 38 6.64 -7.94 -2.27
N LEU A 39 5.88 -8.82 -1.62
CA LEU A 39 5.48 -8.69 -0.23
C LEU A 39 6.62 -9.17 0.69
N TYR A 40 7.07 -8.30 1.59
CA TYR A 40 8.00 -8.60 2.66
C TYR A 40 7.30 -8.49 4.03
N PRO A 41 7.92 -8.99 5.12
CA PRO A 41 7.30 -8.95 6.44
C PRO A 41 6.94 -7.55 6.95
N MET A 42 7.71 -6.52 6.56
CA MET A 42 7.56 -5.15 7.07
C MET A 42 7.06 -4.15 6.02
N SER A 43 7.04 -4.52 4.74
CA SER A 43 6.70 -3.63 3.63
C SER A 43 6.35 -4.40 2.36
N SER A 44 5.86 -3.70 1.36
CA SER A 44 5.75 -4.20 -0.02
C SER A 44 6.61 -3.34 -0.92
N VAL A 45 7.50 -3.96 -1.68
CA VAL A 45 8.31 -3.26 -2.69
C VAL A 45 7.60 -3.34 -4.02
N VAL A 46 7.41 -2.20 -4.67
CA VAL A 46 6.73 -2.05 -5.96
C VAL A 46 7.70 -1.44 -6.96
N GLU A 47 7.73 -1.99 -8.16
CA GLU A 47 8.55 -1.48 -9.27
C GLU A 47 7.62 -0.88 -10.33
N GLY A 48 7.90 0.34 -10.79
CA GLY A 48 7.08 0.99 -11.81
C GLY A 48 7.38 2.46 -12.03
N ASP A 49 6.50 3.12 -12.77
CA ASP A 49 6.45 4.57 -12.84
C ASP A 49 5.91 5.15 -11.52
N VAL A 50 6.44 6.30 -11.09
CA VAL A 50 6.07 6.90 -9.80
C VAL A 50 4.58 7.27 -9.76
N ASP A 51 4.05 7.83 -10.84
CA ASP A 51 2.66 8.27 -10.90
C ASP A 51 1.70 7.06 -10.89
N GLU A 52 2.07 5.99 -11.59
CA GLU A 52 1.32 4.73 -11.58
C GLU A 52 1.27 4.11 -10.17
N VAL A 53 2.41 4.05 -9.48
CA VAL A 53 2.48 3.53 -8.10
C VAL A 53 1.62 4.37 -7.17
N LEU A 54 1.73 5.71 -7.22
CA LEU A 54 0.93 6.61 -6.38
C LEU A 54 -0.57 6.52 -6.69
N ALA A 55 -0.95 6.29 -7.94
CA ALA A 55 -2.34 6.04 -8.31
C ALA A 55 -2.88 4.74 -7.68
N VAL A 56 -2.07 3.67 -7.63
CA VAL A 56 -2.41 2.42 -6.96
C VAL A 56 -2.49 2.60 -5.44
N VAL A 57 -1.57 3.35 -4.83
CA VAL A 57 -1.63 3.72 -3.40
C VAL A 57 -2.95 4.41 -3.07
N ASN A 58 -3.42 5.32 -3.93
CA ASN A 58 -4.71 5.97 -3.74
C ASN A 58 -5.90 4.99 -3.81
N LYS A 59 -5.84 3.98 -4.69
CA LYS A 59 -6.86 2.91 -4.75
C LYS A 59 -6.86 2.07 -3.46
N MET A 60 -5.70 1.74 -2.91
CA MET A 60 -5.59 1.02 -1.64
C MET A 60 -6.25 1.79 -0.50
N ARG A 61 -5.99 3.10 -0.41
CA ARG A 61 -6.60 3.98 0.59
C ARG A 61 -8.12 3.98 0.48
N LYS A 62 -8.66 4.16 -0.74
CA LYS A 62 -10.10 4.11 -0.99
C LYS A 62 -10.70 2.76 -0.59
N ALA A 63 -10.04 1.64 -0.92
CA ALA A 63 -10.50 0.31 -0.54
C ALA A 63 -10.58 0.12 0.99
N LEU A 64 -9.68 0.74 1.77
CA LEU A 64 -9.77 0.74 3.23
C LEU A 64 -10.91 1.65 3.72
N ILE A 65 -11.07 2.84 3.16
CA ILE A 65 -12.16 3.77 3.51
C ILE A 65 -13.52 3.11 3.26
N ASP A 66 -13.70 2.47 2.10
CA ASP A 66 -14.93 1.78 1.72
C ASP A 66 -15.24 0.58 2.64
N LYS A 67 -14.21 0.04 3.32
CA LYS A 67 -14.34 -1.03 4.31
C LYS A 67 -14.58 -0.52 5.74
N GLY A 68 -14.61 0.80 5.92
CA GLY A 68 -14.92 1.44 7.21
C GLY A 68 -13.73 1.65 8.13
N TYR A 69 -12.49 1.58 7.62
CA TYR A 69 -11.31 1.93 8.42
C TYR A 69 -11.31 3.43 8.73
N ASP A 70 -11.14 3.78 10.02
CA ASP A 70 -11.20 5.16 10.52
C ASP A 70 -9.87 5.91 10.38
N GLU A 71 -8.76 5.19 10.48
CA GLU A 71 -7.40 5.73 10.37
C GLU A 71 -6.60 4.92 9.35
N ILE A 72 -5.87 5.62 8.50
CA ILE A 72 -4.92 5.03 7.56
C ILE A 72 -3.55 5.64 7.79
N ASN A 73 -2.58 4.80 8.13
CA ASN A 73 -1.17 5.18 8.18
C ASN A 73 -0.48 4.69 6.90
N THR A 74 0.27 5.56 6.23
CA THR A 74 0.99 5.25 4.99
C THR A 74 2.39 5.84 5.05
N GLN A 75 3.41 5.00 4.83
CA GLN A 75 4.80 5.39 4.67
C GLN A 75 5.26 4.94 3.29
N ILE A 76 5.91 5.84 2.56
CA ILE A 76 6.37 5.61 1.20
C ILE A 76 7.82 6.09 1.12
N ARG A 77 8.70 5.21 0.67
CA ARG A 77 10.06 5.56 0.30
C ARG A 77 10.24 5.28 -1.19
N ILE A 78 10.59 6.31 -1.95
CA ILE A 78 10.82 6.24 -3.39
C ILE A 78 12.32 6.28 -3.63
N ILE A 79 12.82 5.32 -4.40
CA ILE A 79 14.19 5.27 -4.89
C ILE A 79 14.08 5.35 -6.41
N GLU A 80 14.49 6.49 -6.96
CA GLU A 80 14.50 6.73 -8.40
C GLU A 80 15.91 7.11 -8.83
N LYS A 81 16.35 6.53 -9.94
CA LYS A 81 17.61 6.87 -10.57
C LYS A 81 17.31 7.84 -11.71
N ILE A 82 17.90 9.04 -11.65
CA ILE A 82 17.74 10.11 -12.63
C ILE A 82 19.09 10.26 -13.35
N ASP A 83 19.41 9.33 -14.24
CA ASP A 83 20.58 9.37 -15.11
C ASP A 83 20.37 8.61 -16.42
#